data_AF-A0A1Z8PZT0-F1
#
_entry.id   AF-A0A1Z8PZT0-F1
#
_cell.length_a   1.000
_cell.length_b   1.000
_cell.length_c   1.000
_cell.angle_alpha   90.00
_cell.angle_beta   90.00
_cell.angle_gamma   90.00
#
_symmetry.space_group_name_H-M   'P 1'
#
loop_
_entity.id
_entity.type
_entity.pdbx_description
1 polymer ?
#
loop_
_entity_poly.entity_id
_entity_poly.type
_entity_poly.pdbx_seq_one_letter_code
_entity_poly.pdbx_strand_id
1 'polypeptide(L)'
;MTLSIQAHAQKEEKQQQEEKTYKLNIRAVDEVTALNNKTIIKLWGIESSGISDPTLKLKARVNLDNIIGNETVSCTLKNRTAEMAVAQCVNKDDIDLGLHMLQNGFAIVNRSEIYGTVFEQPYIQAEQMAQNKETGIWNKEKTQEGSSSRLMLTVSFILLIFIVIAFIALSIFIMRGFQKVIEAQNLHMDMAAKERALKEQERKIFASMMDSEIKANKSKIEAYIMVYEELLNALKDTEKSPKYKSTGDIVQKQPALSRAVFDRNTDKLDFLGNQLSSEIIHFYARIKTNAEYENLEPSMELSDAIKLVEKAVNNAHRLDQISDRLIDNFEEAGLASSV
;
A
#
# COMPACT_ATOMS: atom_id res chain seq x y z
N MET A 1 93.58 75.07 -18.57
CA MET A 1 92.79 73.84 -18.38
C MET A 1 92.01 73.93 -17.06
N THR A 2 91.28 75.03 -16.93
CA THR A 2 90.01 75.28 -16.22
C THR A 2 88.96 74.24 -16.65
N LEU A 3 88.04 73.67 -15.88
CA LEU A 3 87.53 73.81 -14.51
C LEU A 3 87.43 72.37 -13.93
N SER A 4 87.97 72.01 -12.78
CA SER A 4 87.61 72.38 -11.40
C SER A 4 86.13 72.10 -11.06
N ILE A 5 85.90 70.96 -10.38
CA ILE A 5 85.11 70.85 -9.14
C ILE A 5 83.91 71.82 -9.09
N GLN A 6 82.91 71.59 -9.95
CA GLN A 6 81.59 72.25 -9.85
C GLN A 6 80.44 71.45 -10.51
N ALA A 7 80.68 70.21 -10.94
CA ALA A 7 79.66 69.39 -11.62
C ALA A 7 78.91 68.40 -10.71
N HIS A 8 79.20 68.39 -9.40
CA HIS A 8 78.48 67.60 -8.39
C HIS A 8 77.57 68.45 -7.48
N ALA A 9 77.27 69.70 -7.87
CA ALA A 9 76.36 70.58 -7.13
C ALA A 9 75.34 71.31 -8.03
N GLN A 10 75.18 70.92 -9.30
CA GLN A 10 74.26 71.57 -10.26
C GLN A 10 73.45 70.56 -11.11
N LYS A 11 73.21 69.36 -10.57
CA LYS A 11 72.24 68.41 -11.14
C LYS A 11 71.24 67.89 -10.11
N GLU A 12 71.02 68.67 -9.06
CA GLU A 12 69.95 68.52 -8.07
C GLU A 12 68.81 69.56 -8.24
N GLU A 13 68.84 70.40 -9.28
CA GLU A 13 67.81 71.41 -9.53
C GLU A 13 67.13 71.23 -10.90
N LYS A 14 66.14 70.32 -10.93
CA LYS A 14 65.00 70.19 -11.88
C LYS A 14 64.39 68.80 -11.63
N GLN A 15 63.23 68.59 -11.01
CA GLN A 15 62.05 69.41 -10.80
C GLN A 15 61.48 69.08 -9.40
N GLN A 16 61.79 69.89 -8.38
CA GLN A 16 60.88 70.03 -7.24
C GLN A 16 59.70 70.86 -7.73
N GLN A 17 58.70 70.17 -8.26
CA GLN A 17 57.40 70.75 -8.53
C GLN A 17 56.79 71.03 -7.16
N GLU A 18 56.81 72.31 -6.72
CA GLU A 18 56.26 72.74 -5.42
C GLU A 18 54.94 72.02 -5.17
N GLU A 19 54.97 71.09 -4.22
CA GLU A 19 53.81 70.28 -3.85
C GLU A 19 52.79 71.21 -3.16
N LYS A 20 51.89 71.78 -3.97
CA LYS A 20 50.85 72.67 -3.47
C LYS A 20 49.88 71.86 -2.62
N THR A 21 49.96 72.09 -1.31
CA THR A 21 49.05 71.53 -0.32
C THR A 21 47.88 72.47 -0.11
N TYR A 22 46.67 71.96 -0.27
CA TYR A 22 45.43 72.72 -0.08
C TYR A 22 44.65 72.17 1.09
N LYS A 23 44.11 73.06 1.93
CA LYS A 23 43.17 72.71 2.99
C LYS A 23 41.75 72.78 2.45
N LEU A 24 41.06 71.65 2.37
CA LEU A 24 39.79 71.50 1.68
C LEU A 24 38.77 70.77 2.57
N ASN A 25 37.50 71.15 2.47
CA ASN A 25 36.41 70.33 3.00
C ASN A 25 35.95 69.42 1.86
N ILE A 26 36.10 68.11 2.05
CA ILE A 26 35.75 67.10 1.05
C ILE A 26 34.67 66.17 1.61
N ARG A 27 33.94 65.49 0.74
CA ARG A 27 32.99 64.42 1.13
C ARG A 27 33.20 63.19 0.28
N ALA A 28 33.09 62.00 0.87
CA ALA A 28 33.29 60.77 0.11
C ALA A 28 32.18 60.57 -0.94
N VAL A 29 32.57 60.27 -2.18
CA VAL A 29 31.64 59.90 -3.26
C VAL A 29 31.59 58.38 -3.37
N ASP A 30 32.75 57.75 -3.35
CA ASP A 30 32.97 56.30 -3.36
C ASP A 30 34.24 55.93 -2.58
N GLU A 31 34.76 54.72 -2.76
CA GLU A 31 35.92 54.19 -2.03
C GLU A 31 37.26 54.90 -2.32
N VAL A 32 37.40 55.59 -3.46
CA VAL A 32 38.66 56.22 -3.88
C VAL A 32 38.51 57.67 -4.34
N THR A 33 37.28 58.19 -4.39
CA THR A 33 37.00 59.56 -4.80
C THR A 33 36.21 60.35 -3.75
N ALA A 34 36.54 61.63 -3.67
CA ALA A 34 35.87 62.61 -2.83
C ALA A 34 35.49 63.86 -3.64
N LEU A 35 34.51 64.61 -3.16
CA LEU A 35 34.02 65.82 -3.81
C LEU A 35 34.31 67.04 -2.93
N ASN A 36 34.88 68.07 -3.54
CA ASN A 36 34.90 69.42 -2.98
C ASN A 36 34.11 70.35 -3.89
N ASN A 37 32.93 70.78 -3.44
CA ASN A 37 31.99 71.59 -4.23
C ASN A 37 31.64 70.95 -5.59
N LYS A 38 32.35 71.35 -6.66
CA LYS A 38 32.16 70.84 -8.03
C LYS A 38 33.37 70.09 -8.58
N THR A 39 34.44 69.93 -7.80
CA THR A 39 35.67 69.28 -8.24
C THR A 39 35.78 67.88 -7.63
N ILE A 40 35.93 66.88 -8.48
CA ILE A 40 36.19 65.50 -8.08
C ILE A 40 37.68 65.37 -7.75
N ILE A 41 37.97 64.80 -6.58
CA ILE A 41 39.31 64.51 -6.09
C ILE A 41 39.45 62.99 -6.02
N LYS A 42 40.34 62.42 -6.83
CA LYS A 42 40.74 61.02 -6.72
C LYS A 42 41.93 60.92 -5.76
N LEU A 43 41.84 60.02 -4.79
CA LEU A 43 42.92 59.74 -3.86
C LEU A 43 44.10 59.10 -4.61
N TRP A 44 45.28 59.69 -4.45
CA TRP A 44 46.51 59.25 -5.10
C TRP A 44 47.03 57.93 -4.52
N GLY A 45 47.62 57.09 -5.36
CA GLY A 45 48.27 55.84 -4.97
C GLY A 45 47.32 54.66 -4.76
N ILE A 46 46.02 54.86 -4.91
CA ILE A 46 44.99 53.81 -4.81
C ILE A 46 44.08 53.79 -6.04
N GLU A 47 43.47 52.65 -6.30
CA GLU A 47 42.43 52.49 -7.32
C GLU A 47 41.28 51.62 -6.82
N SER A 48 40.11 51.78 -7.43
CA SER A 48 38.95 50.96 -7.13
C SER A 48 39.19 49.53 -7.59
N SER A 49 38.83 48.56 -6.77
CA SER A 49 38.85 47.15 -7.14
C SER A 49 37.64 46.73 -7.99
N GLY A 50 36.77 47.67 -8.37
CA GLY A 50 35.53 47.38 -9.08
C GLY A 50 34.48 46.70 -8.21
N ILE A 51 34.27 47.19 -6.98
CA ILE A 51 33.31 46.63 -6.01
C ILE A 51 31.90 46.57 -6.63
N SER A 52 31.43 45.35 -6.92
CA SER A 52 30.11 45.10 -7.50
C SER A 52 29.01 44.95 -6.46
N ASP A 53 29.34 44.50 -5.24
CA ASP A 53 28.38 44.37 -4.13
C ASP A 53 27.96 45.77 -3.62
N PRO A 54 26.68 46.15 -3.74
CA PRO A 54 26.18 47.43 -3.26
C PRO A 54 26.39 47.66 -1.75
N THR A 55 26.35 46.59 -0.95
CA THR A 55 26.52 46.68 0.51
C THR A 55 27.95 47.00 0.85
N LEU A 56 28.90 46.31 0.23
CA LEU A 56 30.32 46.59 0.40
C LEU A 56 30.71 47.97 -0.14
N LYS A 57 30.13 48.38 -1.27
CA LYS A 57 30.32 49.72 -1.83
C LYS A 57 29.83 50.82 -0.88
N LEU A 58 28.68 50.63 -0.23
CA LEU A 58 28.19 51.55 0.79
C LEU A 58 29.11 51.59 2.01
N LYS A 59 29.59 50.43 2.49
CA LYS A 59 30.54 50.34 3.61
C LYS A 59 31.84 51.08 3.32
N ALA A 60 32.38 50.93 2.11
CA ALA A 60 33.60 51.59 1.68
C ALA A 60 33.43 53.12 1.66
N ARG A 61 32.35 53.63 1.07
CA ARG A 61 32.03 55.07 1.07
C ARG A 61 31.88 55.62 2.48
N VAL A 62 31.13 54.93 3.34
CA VAL A 62 30.93 55.35 4.74
C VAL A 62 32.23 55.31 5.52
N ASN A 63 33.10 54.32 5.29
CA ASN A 63 34.41 54.26 5.93
C ASN A 63 35.27 55.48 5.55
N LEU A 64 35.33 55.82 4.26
CA LEU A 64 36.04 57.02 3.80
C LEU A 64 35.42 58.31 4.38
N ASP A 65 34.10 58.43 4.37
CA ASP A 65 33.41 59.60 4.91
C ASP A 65 33.66 59.77 6.42
N ASN A 66 33.70 58.67 7.17
CA ASN A 66 33.97 58.69 8.61
C ASN A 66 35.40 59.14 8.94
N ILE A 67 36.41 58.74 8.16
CA ILE A 67 37.81 59.12 8.41
C ILE A 67 38.11 60.56 7.96
N ILE A 68 37.37 61.06 6.96
CA ILE A 68 37.35 62.48 6.58
C ILE A 68 36.68 63.31 7.69
N GLY A 69 35.52 62.85 8.15
CA GLY A 69 34.69 63.55 9.14
C GLY A 69 34.10 64.86 8.61
N ASN A 70 33.70 65.74 9.52
CA ASN A 70 33.23 67.10 9.20
C ASN A 70 34.37 68.14 9.26
N GLU A 71 35.61 67.71 9.07
CA GLU A 71 36.81 68.52 9.26
C GLU A 71 37.53 68.78 7.93
N THR A 72 38.46 69.73 7.95
CA THR A 72 39.24 70.10 6.77
C THR A 72 40.42 69.14 6.59
N VAL A 73 40.55 68.55 5.41
CA VAL A 73 41.66 67.69 5.04
C VAL A 73 42.75 68.50 4.32
N SER A 74 44.02 68.08 4.47
CA SER A 74 45.14 68.65 3.73
C SER A 74 45.46 67.75 2.54
N CYS A 75 45.23 68.25 1.32
CA CYS A 75 45.46 67.51 0.09
C CYS A 75 46.63 68.09 -0.70
N THR A 76 47.65 67.29 -0.93
CA THR A 76 48.81 67.59 -1.76
C THR A 76 48.54 67.18 -3.20
N LEU A 77 48.50 68.16 -4.10
CA LEU A 77 48.17 67.93 -5.51
C LEU A 77 49.31 67.20 -6.24
N LYS A 78 49.02 66.04 -6.82
CA LYS A 78 49.98 65.25 -7.63
C LYS A 78 49.73 65.39 -9.13
N ASN A 79 48.47 65.42 -9.54
CA ASN A 79 48.08 65.63 -10.94
C ASN A 79 46.71 66.33 -11.02
N ARG A 80 46.43 67.04 -12.12
CA ARG A 80 45.13 67.70 -12.34
C ARG A 80 44.75 67.68 -13.81
N THR A 81 43.53 67.22 -14.09
CA THR A 81 42.87 67.34 -15.39
C THR A 81 41.74 68.38 -15.32
N ALA A 82 41.04 68.59 -16.43
CA ALA A 82 39.91 69.53 -16.50
C ALA A 82 38.75 69.13 -15.56
N GLU A 83 38.57 67.83 -15.28
CA GLU A 83 37.43 67.28 -14.55
C GLU A 83 37.79 66.70 -13.18
N MET A 84 39.06 66.35 -12.95
CA MET A 84 39.50 65.63 -11.76
C MET A 84 40.87 66.11 -11.27
N ALA A 85 41.02 66.23 -9.95
CA ALA A 85 42.31 66.39 -9.29
C ALA A 85 42.74 65.04 -8.68
N VAL A 86 43.99 64.65 -8.86
CA VAL A 86 44.60 63.49 -8.18
C VAL A 86 45.49 64.06 -7.07
N ALA A 87 45.17 63.72 -5.82
CA ALA A 87 45.86 64.28 -4.67
C ALA A 87 46.05 63.25 -3.57
N GLN A 88 47.15 63.37 -2.84
CA GLN A 88 47.36 62.67 -1.58
C GLN A 88 46.72 63.49 -0.47
N CYS A 89 45.77 62.93 0.27
CA CYS A 89 45.02 63.65 1.29
C CYS A 89 45.25 63.04 2.67
N VAL A 90 45.52 63.90 3.65
CA VAL A 90 45.64 63.56 5.07
C VAL A 90 44.56 64.27 5.88
N ASN A 91 44.01 63.62 6.89
CA ASN A 91 43.06 64.25 7.82
C ASN A 91 43.81 65.06 8.91
N LYS A 92 43.07 65.58 9.91
CA LYS A 92 43.67 66.37 11.00
C LYS A 92 44.64 65.58 11.90
N ASP A 93 44.51 64.26 11.94
CA ASP A 93 45.28 63.35 12.78
C ASP A 93 46.51 62.83 12.01
N ASP A 94 46.82 63.46 10.87
CA ASP A 94 47.90 63.10 9.95
C ASP A 94 47.76 61.67 9.38
N ILE A 95 46.51 61.18 9.28
CA ILE A 95 46.19 59.88 8.69
C ILE A 95 46.01 60.06 7.19
N ASP A 96 46.85 59.38 6.41
CA ASP A 96 46.69 59.26 4.96
C ASP A 96 45.41 58.48 4.63
N LEU A 97 44.48 59.16 3.95
CA LEU A 97 43.18 58.61 3.60
C LEU A 97 43.33 57.41 2.66
N GLY A 98 44.26 57.46 1.71
CA GLY A 98 44.47 56.37 0.77
C GLY A 98 45.04 55.13 1.46
N LEU A 99 46.02 55.33 2.34
CA LEU A 99 46.56 54.25 3.17
C LEU A 99 45.47 53.62 4.07
N HIS A 100 44.59 54.44 4.67
CA HIS A 100 43.48 53.94 5.48
C HIS A 100 42.54 53.03 4.67
N MET A 101 42.20 53.43 3.45
CA MET A 101 41.34 52.64 2.57
C MET A 101 41.98 51.31 2.16
N LEU A 102 43.31 51.28 1.95
CA LEU A 102 44.06 50.04 1.70
C LEU A 102 44.04 49.12 2.92
N GLN A 103 44.31 49.65 4.12
CA GLN A 103 44.39 48.86 5.36
C GLN A 103 43.06 48.18 5.73
N ASN A 104 41.93 48.82 5.39
CA ASN A 104 40.59 48.26 5.60
C ASN A 104 40.10 47.40 4.42
N GLY A 105 40.90 47.28 3.36
CA GLY A 105 40.59 46.44 2.20
C GLY A 105 39.48 46.99 1.31
N PHE A 106 39.28 48.30 1.25
CA PHE A 106 38.26 48.93 0.39
C PHE A 106 38.80 49.45 -0.94
N ALA A 107 40.11 49.52 -1.09
CA ALA A 107 40.80 49.88 -2.33
C ALA A 107 41.98 48.94 -2.57
N ILE A 108 42.52 48.98 -3.79
CA ILE A 108 43.76 48.29 -4.16
C ILE A 108 44.85 49.29 -4.51
N VAL A 109 46.09 48.84 -4.47
CA VAL A 109 47.26 49.71 -4.68
C VAL A 109 47.43 50.03 -6.16
N ASN A 110 47.45 51.31 -6.51
CA ASN A 110 47.88 51.73 -7.84
C ASN A 110 49.41 51.75 -7.92
N ARG A 111 49.99 50.62 -8.30
CA ARG A 111 51.45 50.41 -8.35
C ARG A 111 52.17 51.36 -9.30
N SER A 112 51.49 51.84 -10.35
CA SER A 112 52.09 52.76 -11.32
C SER A 112 52.34 54.16 -10.76
N GLU A 113 51.53 54.59 -9.79
CA GLU A 113 51.62 55.92 -9.19
C GLU A 113 52.65 55.98 -8.05
N ILE A 114 52.83 54.87 -7.31
CA ILE A 114 53.68 54.84 -6.11
C ILE A 114 55.11 54.32 -6.34
N TYR A 115 55.41 53.76 -7.51
CA TYR A 115 56.69 53.12 -7.81
C TYR A 115 57.87 54.10 -7.63
N GLY A 116 58.89 53.68 -6.86
CA GLY A 116 60.07 54.48 -6.56
C GLY A 116 59.83 55.64 -5.58
N THR A 117 58.64 55.74 -4.98
CA THR A 117 58.32 56.74 -3.95
C THR A 117 58.50 56.18 -2.55
N VAL A 118 58.57 57.06 -1.55
CA VAL A 118 58.59 56.66 -0.12
C VAL A 118 57.31 55.95 0.34
N PHE A 119 56.22 56.05 -0.43
CA PHE A 119 54.93 55.44 -0.12
C PHE A 119 54.78 54.01 -0.67
N GLU A 120 55.74 53.55 -1.49
CA GLU A 120 55.65 52.25 -2.15
C GLU A 120 55.48 51.09 -1.16
N GLN A 121 56.38 50.99 -0.18
CA GLN A 121 56.38 49.89 0.78
C GLN A 121 55.18 49.93 1.74
N PRO A 122 54.83 51.08 2.37
CA PRO A 122 53.67 51.15 3.24
C PRO A 122 52.35 50.79 2.56
N TYR A 123 52.15 51.20 1.29
CA TYR A 123 50.91 50.93 0.56
C TYR A 123 50.79 49.45 0.19
N ILE A 124 51.85 48.84 -0.31
CA ILE A 124 51.88 47.40 -0.62
C ILE A 124 51.63 46.57 0.64
N GLN A 125 52.27 46.93 1.76
CA GLN A 125 52.07 46.22 3.03
C GLN A 125 50.63 46.38 3.55
N ALA A 126 50.02 47.56 3.42
CA ALA A 126 48.64 47.77 3.83
C ALA A 126 47.65 46.88 3.05
N GLU A 127 47.81 46.79 1.72
CA GLU A 127 47.01 45.89 0.89
C GLU A 127 47.21 44.42 1.27
N GLN A 128 48.47 43.98 1.45
CA GLN A 128 48.76 42.62 1.89
C GLN A 128 48.18 42.31 3.28
N MET A 129 48.23 43.26 4.21
CA MET A 129 47.61 43.09 5.52
C MET A 129 46.09 42.95 5.42
N ALA A 130 45.44 43.74 4.57
CA ALA A 130 44.01 43.66 4.35
C ALA A 130 43.59 42.33 3.71
N GLN A 131 44.41 41.83 2.76
CA GLN A 131 44.26 40.49 2.17
C GLN A 131 44.38 39.40 3.22
N ASN A 132 45.44 39.42 4.02
CA ASN A 132 45.70 38.43 5.05
C ASN A 132 44.64 38.42 6.16
N LYS A 133 44.04 39.58 6.46
CA LYS A 133 42.95 39.73 7.43
C LYS A 133 41.57 39.46 6.83
N GLU A 134 41.48 39.18 5.52
CA GLU A 134 40.22 38.99 4.80
C GLU A 134 39.23 40.15 5.04
N THR A 135 39.73 41.40 5.00
CA THR A 135 38.92 42.60 5.24
C THR A 135 38.43 43.26 3.95
N GLY A 136 37.29 43.94 4.02
CA GLY A 136 36.71 44.65 2.88
C GLY A 136 36.43 43.70 1.69
N ILE A 137 37.02 44.00 0.54
CA ILE A 137 36.90 43.22 -0.71
C ILE A 137 37.53 41.83 -0.62
N TRP A 138 38.40 41.61 0.35
CA TRP A 138 39.08 40.34 0.57
C TRP A 138 38.26 39.39 1.45
N ASN A 139 37.16 39.86 2.03
CA ASN A 139 36.27 39.05 2.84
C ASN A 139 35.51 38.08 1.93
N LYS A 140 35.99 36.84 1.87
CA LYS A 140 35.21 35.72 1.33
C LYS A 140 34.16 35.39 2.37
N GLU A 141 32.94 35.90 2.20
CA GLU A 141 31.82 35.43 3.01
C GLU A 141 31.80 33.90 2.95
N LYS A 142 32.20 33.26 4.05
CA LYS A 142 31.90 31.86 4.26
C LYS A 142 30.39 31.79 4.33
N THR A 143 29.75 31.33 3.26
CA THR A 143 28.37 30.88 3.29
C THR A 143 28.24 29.99 4.51
N GLN A 144 27.51 30.44 5.53
CA GLN A 144 27.27 29.69 6.75
C GLN A 144 26.39 28.48 6.42
N GLU A 145 26.98 27.42 5.88
CA GLU A 145 26.42 26.07 5.97
C GLU A 145 26.67 25.55 7.39
N GLY A 146 25.74 25.83 8.31
CA GLY A 146 25.99 25.46 9.71
C GLY A 146 24.83 25.62 10.67
N SER A 147 23.58 25.40 10.25
CA SER A 147 22.46 25.15 11.19
C SER A 147 21.23 24.57 10.49
N SER A 148 20.90 25.06 9.29
CA SER A 148 19.69 24.64 8.56
C SER A 148 19.73 23.19 8.03
N SER A 149 20.89 22.72 7.54
CA SER A 149 20.99 21.37 6.94
C SER A 149 20.77 20.24 7.96
N ARG A 150 21.29 20.33 9.19
CA ARG A 150 21.04 19.31 10.23
C ARG A 150 19.59 19.32 10.71
N LEU A 151 18.99 20.48 10.93
CA LEU A 151 17.59 20.56 11.33
C LEU A 151 16.67 20.00 10.22
N MET A 152 16.90 20.36 8.96
CA MET A 152 16.11 19.84 7.84
C MET A 152 16.30 18.33 7.61
N LEU A 153 17.52 17.80 7.81
CA LEU A 153 17.78 16.35 7.81
C LEU A 153 17.09 15.63 8.96
N THR A 154 17.15 16.17 10.18
CA THR A 154 16.48 15.56 11.34
C THR A 154 14.96 15.55 11.20
N VAL A 155 14.36 16.65 10.73
CA VAL A 155 12.92 16.72 10.46
C VAL A 155 12.52 15.75 9.35
N SER A 156 13.30 15.66 8.27
CA SER A 156 13.03 14.68 7.19
C SER A 156 13.13 13.23 7.65
N PHE A 157 14.11 12.91 8.50
CA PHE A 157 14.28 11.56 9.06
C PHE A 157 13.14 11.19 10.02
N ILE A 158 12.71 12.13 10.86
CA ILE A 158 11.56 11.96 11.75
C ILE A 158 10.28 11.71 10.93
N LEU A 159 10.05 12.49 9.88
CA LEU A 159 8.87 12.35 9.02
C LEU A 159 8.88 11.01 8.28
N LEU A 160 10.04 10.54 7.81
CA LEU A 160 10.20 9.22 7.20
C LEU A 160 9.92 8.08 8.20
N ILE A 161 10.38 8.22 9.45
CA ILE A 161 10.04 7.25 10.53
C ILE A 161 8.53 7.21 10.75
N PHE A 162 7.85 8.36 10.81
CA PHE A 162 6.39 8.38 10.96
C PHE A 162 5.67 7.71 9.79
N ILE A 163 6.13 7.93 8.55
CA ILE A 163 5.60 7.25 7.36
C ILE A 163 5.78 5.73 7.49
N VAL A 164 6.98 5.27 7.84
CA VAL A 164 7.28 3.84 8.01
C VAL A 164 6.42 3.23 9.12
N ILE A 165 6.27 3.90 10.26
CA ILE A 165 5.40 3.46 11.36
C ILE A 165 3.95 3.38 10.90
N ALA A 166 3.46 4.37 10.14
CA ALA A 166 2.11 4.37 9.59
C ALA A 166 1.88 3.17 8.65
N PHE A 167 2.84 2.85 7.78
CA PHE A 167 2.77 1.67 6.92
C PHE A 167 2.81 0.35 7.71
N ILE A 168 3.63 0.27 8.78
CA ILE A 168 3.67 -0.91 9.66
C ILE A 168 2.32 -1.08 10.36
N ALA A 169 1.77 -0.01 10.92
CA ALA A 169 0.48 -0.03 11.59
C ALA A 169 -0.66 -0.44 10.62
N LEU A 170 -0.66 0.11 9.41
CA LEU A 170 -1.62 -0.26 8.37
C LEU A 170 -1.48 -1.74 7.97
N SER A 171 -0.26 -2.23 7.81
CA SER A 171 0.00 -3.65 7.50
C SER A 171 -0.49 -4.59 8.60
N ILE A 172 -0.27 -4.25 9.88
CA ILE A 172 -0.78 -5.01 11.02
C ILE A 172 -2.31 -4.98 11.05
N PHE A 173 -2.92 -3.81 10.79
CA PHE A 173 -4.38 -3.68 10.73
C PHE A 173 -4.98 -4.55 9.63
N ILE A 174 -4.39 -4.52 8.44
CA ILE A 174 -4.78 -5.35 7.30
C ILE A 174 -4.61 -6.84 7.63
N MET A 175 -3.48 -7.24 8.22
CA MET A 175 -3.21 -8.63 8.59
C MET A 175 -4.24 -9.15 9.61
N ARG A 176 -4.62 -8.34 10.60
CA ARG A 176 -5.68 -8.68 11.56
C ARG A 176 -7.06 -8.75 10.89
N GLY A 177 -7.35 -7.88 9.93
CA GLY A 177 -8.58 -7.92 9.14
C GLY A 177 -8.68 -9.20 8.32
N PHE A 178 -7.61 -9.57 7.60
CA PHE A 178 -7.56 -10.79 6.81
C PHE A 178 -7.62 -12.06 7.65
N GLN A 179 -6.98 -12.11 8.82
CA GLN A 179 -7.09 -13.25 9.74
C GLN A 179 -8.55 -13.54 10.11
N LYS A 180 -9.32 -12.50 10.46
CA LYS A 180 -10.76 -12.66 10.77
C LYS A 180 -11.57 -13.18 9.60
N VAL A 181 -11.25 -12.73 8.38
CA VAL A 181 -11.93 -13.20 7.16
C VAL A 181 -11.57 -14.64 6.84
N ILE A 182 -10.30 -15.02 6.98
CA ILE A 182 -9.84 -16.40 6.77
C ILE A 182 -10.48 -17.34 7.79
N GLU A 183 -10.52 -16.95 9.06
CA GLU A 183 -11.19 -17.73 10.12
C GLU A 183 -12.68 -17.89 9.84
N ALA A 184 -13.38 -16.83 9.43
CA ALA A 184 -14.78 -16.90 9.06
C ALA A 184 -15.01 -17.81 7.84
N GLN A 185 -14.19 -17.70 6.79
CA GLN A 185 -14.28 -18.58 5.62
C GLN A 185 -14.01 -20.03 5.98
N ASN A 186 -12.98 -20.30 6.79
CA ASN A 186 -12.64 -21.65 7.23
C ASN A 186 -13.76 -22.25 8.11
N LEU A 187 -14.38 -21.46 8.98
CA LEU A 187 -15.51 -21.91 9.80
C LEU A 187 -16.72 -22.27 8.92
N HIS A 188 -17.04 -21.44 7.93
CA HIS A 188 -18.14 -21.74 7.00
C HIS A 188 -17.85 -22.96 6.12
N MET A 189 -16.60 -23.13 5.67
CA MET A 189 -16.20 -24.29 4.87
C MET A 189 -16.22 -25.58 5.69
N ASP A 190 -15.72 -25.56 6.93
CA ASP A 190 -15.75 -26.72 7.83
C ASP A 190 -17.19 -27.09 8.20
N MET A 191 -18.04 -26.10 8.50
CA MET A 191 -19.46 -26.34 8.76
C MET A 191 -20.18 -26.88 7.52
N ALA A 192 -19.93 -26.36 6.32
CA ALA A 192 -20.52 -26.87 5.10
C ALA A 192 -20.02 -28.29 4.76
N ALA A 193 -18.74 -28.60 5.01
CA ALA A 193 -18.19 -29.94 4.85
C ALA A 193 -18.83 -30.92 5.84
N LYS A 194 -18.96 -30.53 7.12
CA LYS A 194 -19.66 -31.31 8.15
C LYS A 194 -21.13 -31.53 7.81
N GLU A 195 -21.84 -30.50 7.36
CA GLU A 195 -23.24 -30.63 6.96
C GLU A 195 -23.41 -31.59 5.79
N ARG A 196 -22.54 -31.52 4.77
CA ARG A 196 -22.54 -32.48 3.66
C ARG A 196 -22.24 -33.90 4.14
N ALA A 197 -21.28 -34.08 5.05
CA ALA A 197 -20.95 -35.38 5.61
C ALA A 197 -22.11 -35.96 6.44
N LEU A 198 -22.79 -35.13 7.23
CA LEU A 198 -23.98 -35.51 7.99
C LEU A 198 -25.13 -35.90 7.06
N LYS A 199 -25.43 -35.10 6.03
CA LYS A 199 -26.45 -35.43 5.03
C LYS A 199 -26.14 -36.73 4.29
N GLU A 200 -24.89 -36.97 3.94
CA GLU A 200 -24.47 -38.22 3.30
C GLU A 200 -24.62 -39.42 4.26
N GLN A 201 -24.33 -39.23 5.55
CA GLN A 201 -24.55 -40.24 6.56
C GLN A 201 -26.04 -40.52 6.77
N GLU A 202 -26.88 -39.49 6.87
CA GLU A 202 -28.33 -39.60 6.96
C GLU A 202 -28.92 -40.32 5.75
N ARG A 203 -28.48 -39.95 4.54
CA ARG A 203 -28.83 -40.63 3.28
C ARG A 203 -28.49 -42.12 3.34
N LYS A 204 -27.30 -42.50 3.78
CA LYS A 204 -26.88 -43.92 3.89
C LYS A 204 -27.72 -44.69 4.91
N ILE A 205 -27.97 -44.10 6.08
CA ILE A 205 -28.81 -44.73 7.12
C ILE A 205 -30.23 -44.92 6.57
N PHE A 206 -30.81 -43.87 5.97
CA PHE A 206 -32.14 -43.94 5.39
C PHE A 206 -32.24 -44.97 4.26
N ALA A 207 -31.28 -44.96 3.34
CA ALA A 207 -31.20 -45.93 2.25
C ALA A 207 -31.12 -47.37 2.78
N SER A 208 -30.28 -47.62 3.78
CA SER A 208 -30.14 -48.94 4.39
C SER A 208 -31.43 -49.39 5.08
N MET A 209 -32.12 -48.51 5.81
CA MET A 209 -33.41 -48.83 6.43
C MET A 209 -34.47 -49.15 5.38
N MET A 210 -34.49 -48.40 4.28
CA MET A 210 -35.46 -48.57 3.20
C MET A 210 -35.22 -49.87 2.42
N ASP A 211 -33.97 -50.14 2.03
CA ASP A 211 -33.56 -51.39 1.38
C ASP A 211 -33.91 -52.61 2.25
N SER A 212 -33.64 -52.53 3.55
CA SER A 212 -34.02 -53.59 4.50
C SER A 212 -35.54 -53.80 4.59
N GLU A 213 -36.34 -52.73 4.62
CA GLU A 213 -37.82 -52.85 4.62
C GLU A 213 -38.32 -53.47 3.30
N ILE A 214 -37.75 -53.07 2.16
CA ILE A 214 -38.12 -53.60 0.84
C ILE A 214 -37.77 -55.09 0.75
N LYS A 215 -36.55 -55.50 1.13
CA LYS A 215 -36.13 -56.91 1.15
C LYS A 215 -36.99 -57.76 2.10
N ALA A 216 -37.28 -57.26 3.30
CA ALA A 216 -38.15 -57.95 4.24
C ALA A 216 -39.59 -58.09 3.70
N ASN A 217 -40.09 -57.05 3.02
CA ASN A 217 -41.39 -57.10 2.36
C ASN A 217 -41.38 -58.06 1.17
N LYS A 218 -40.30 -58.12 0.38
CA LYS A 218 -40.13 -59.09 -0.71
C LYS A 218 -40.23 -60.53 -0.20
N SER A 219 -39.50 -60.88 0.86
CA SER A 219 -39.59 -62.23 1.44
C SER A 219 -41.01 -62.59 1.89
N LYS A 220 -41.80 -61.61 2.36
CA LYS A 220 -43.22 -61.82 2.69
C LYS A 220 -44.09 -61.98 1.44
N ILE A 221 -43.78 -61.28 0.35
CA ILE A 221 -44.45 -61.42 -0.95
C ILE A 221 -44.18 -62.82 -1.52
N GLU A 222 -42.93 -63.26 -1.54
CA GLU A 222 -42.52 -64.59 -2.03
C GLU A 222 -43.21 -65.71 -1.25
N ALA A 223 -43.19 -65.63 0.09
CA ALA A 223 -43.87 -66.60 0.95
C ALA A 223 -45.39 -66.61 0.70
N TYR A 224 -45.99 -65.44 0.48
CA TYR A 224 -47.40 -65.31 0.15
C TYR A 224 -47.73 -65.95 -1.20
N ILE A 225 -46.93 -65.68 -2.24
CA ILE A 225 -47.09 -66.27 -3.57
C ILE A 225 -47.04 -67.79 -3.46
N MET A 226 -46.02 -68.34 -2.78
CA MET A 226 -45.87 -69.78 -2.61
C MET A 226 -47.11 -70.44 -1.99
N VAL A 227 -47.63 -69.88 -0.89
CA VAL A 227 -48.80 -70.43 -0.19
C VAL A 227 -50.06 -70.33 -1.04
N TYR A 228 -50.31 -69.18 -1.67
CA TYR A 228 -51.54 -68.97 -2.43
C TYR A 228 -51.52 -69.62 -3.82
N GLU A 229 -50.34 -69.86 -4.42
CA GLU A 229 -50.20 -70.69 -5.61
C GLU A 229 -50.47 -72.16 -5.31
N GLU A 230 -49.98 -72.68 -4.18
CA GLU A 230 -50.31 -74.03 -3.73
C GLU A 230 -51.83 -74.17 -3.51
N LEU A 231 -52.45 -73.18 -2.86
CA LEU A 231 -53.92 -73.12 -2.71
C LEU A 231 -54.62 -73.09 -4.07
N LEU A 232 -54.18 -72.23 -5.00
CA LEU A 232 -54.77 -72.11 -6.33
C LEU A 232 -54.67 -73.41 -7.13
N ASN A 233 -53.53 -74.10 -7.05
CA ASN A 233 -53.31 -75.40 -7.68
C ASN A 233 -54.23 -76.46 -7.07
N ALA A 234 -54.40 -76.46 -5.75
CA ALA A 234 -55.34 -77.36 -5.07
C ALA A 234 -56.81 -77.07 -5.43
N LEU A 235 -57.17 -75.83 -5.70
CA LEU A 235 -58.51 -75.46 -6.20
C LEU A 235 -58.74 -75.86 -7.66
N LYS A 236 -57.67 -75.89 -8.48
CA LYS A 236 -57.72 -76.30 -9.88
C LYS A 236 -57.67 -77.83 -10.07
N ASP A 237 -57.28 -78.59 -9.04
CA ASP A 237 -57.29 -80.06 -9.05
C ASP A 237 -58.73 -80.60 -9.10
N THR A 238 -59.08 -81.23 -10.21
CA THR A 238 -60.43 -81.81 -10.43
C THR A 238 -60.65 -83.15 -9.73
N GLU A 239 -59.60 -83.78 -9.20
CA GLU A 239 -59.69 -85.10 -8.56
C GLU A 239 -60.14 -85.02 -7.09
N LYS A 240 -60.04 -83.85 -6.46
CA LYS A 240 -60.34 -83.65 -5.04
C LYS A 240 -61.37 -82.56 -4.82
N SER A 241 -62.27 -82.78 -3.86
CA SER A 241 -63.17 -81.73 -3.40
C SER A 241 -62.37 -80.63 -2.67
N PRO A 242 -62.53 -79.35 -3.04
CA PRO A 242 -61.84 -78.23 -2.38
C PRO A 242 -62.14 -78.16 -0.89
N LYS A 243 -61.11 -77.93 -0.06
CA LYS A 243 -61.25 -77.89 1.41
C LYS A 243 -62.29 -76.86 1.90
N TYR A 244 -62.37 -75.68 1.28
CA TYR A 244 -63.31 -74.62 1.68
C TYR A 244 -64.78 -75.03 1.57
N LYS A 245 -65.12 -76.05 0.75
CA LYS A 245 -66.50 -76.56 0.64
C LYS A 245 -67.01 -77.22 1.91
N SER A 246 -66.12 -77.62 2.82
CA SER A 246 -66.50 -78.30 4.07
C SER A 246 -66.69 -77.33 5.24
N THR A 247 -65.77 -76.40 5.43
CA THR A 247 -65.72 -75.52 6.63
C THR A 247 -65.72 -74.03 6.32
N GLY A 248 -65.71 -73.65 5.03
CA GLY A 248 -65.31 -72.32 4.59
C GLY A 248 -63.80 -72.12 4.71
N ASP A 249 -63.32 -71.02 4.14
CA ASP A 249 -61.92 -70.58 4.26
C ASP A 249 -61.83 -69.05 4.13
N ILE A 250 -60.67 -68.46 4.42
CA ILE A 250 -60.45 -67.02 4.34
C ILE A 250 -59.24 -66.74 3.45
N VAL A 251 -59.44 -65.90 2.44
CA VAL A 251 -58.40 -65.42 1.54
C VAL A 251 -58.05 -64.00 1.88
N GLN A 252 -56.78 -63.76 2.20
CA GLN A 252 -56.24 -62.41 2.26
C GLN A 252 -56.09 -61.86 0.82
N LYS A 253 -56.35 -60.57 0.59
CA LYS A 253 -56.25 -59.98 -0.77
C LYS A 253 -54.84 -59.61 -1.19
N GLN A 254 -53.97 -59.34 -0.22
CA GLN A 254 -52.62 -58.84 -0.41
C GLN A 254 -51.76 -59.27 0.79
N PRO A 255 -50.46 -59.57 0.61
CA PRO A 255 -49.55 -59.85 1.72
C PRO A 255 -49.54 -58.74 2.77
N ALA A 256 -49.28 -59.11 4.03
CA ALA A 256 -49.16 -58.18 5.15
C ALA A 256 -47.77 -57.50 5.15
N LEU A 257 -47.66 -56.38 4.45
CA LEU A 257 -46.40 -55.65 4.26
C LEU A 257 -46.25 -54.48 5.25
N SER A 258 -45.02 -54.21 5.67
CA SER A 258 -44.70 -53.03 6.49
C SER A 258 -44.63 -51.79 5.61
N ARG A 259 -45.04 -50.64 6.16
CA ARG A 259 -44.79 -49.31 5.60
C ARG A 259 -44.10 -48.37 6.60
N ALA A 260 -43.60 -48.93 7.71
CA ALA A 260 -43.19 -48.16 8.86
C ALA A 260 -41.98 -47.25 8.56
N VAL A 261 -41.01 -47.72 7.76
CA VAL A 261 -39.85 -46.90 7.38
C VAL A 261 -40.28 -45.82 6.40
N PHE A 262 -41.11 -46.16 5.40
CA PHE A 262 -41.67 -45.20 4.44
C PHE A 262 -42.47 -44.08 5.10
N ASP A 263 -43.50 -44.42 5.90
CA ASP A 263 -44.40 -43.43 6.50
C ASP A 263 -43.70 -42.51 7.51
N ARG A 264 -42.60 -42.97 8.14
CA ARG A 264 -41.82 -42.17 9.12
C ARG A 264 -40.78 -41.23 8.50
N ASN A 265 -40.42 -41.41 7.23
CA ASN A 265 -39.31 -40.70 6.60
C ASN A 265 -39.70 -40.13 5.22
N THR A 266 -40.98 -39.79 5.03
CA THR A 266 -41.47 -39.21 3.76
C THR A 266 -40.76 -37.91 3.40
N ASP A 267 -40.29 -37.16 4.40
CA ASP A 267 -39.54 -35.92 4.28
C ASP A 267 -38.08 -36.11 3.79
N LYS A 268 -37.57 -37.35 3.81
CA LYS A 268 -36.18 -37.71 3.46
C LYS A 268 -36.06 -38.50 2.16
N LEU A 269 -37.17 -38.68 1.44
CA LEU A 269 -37.17 -39.43 0.19
C LEU A 269 -36.24 -38.78 -0.84
N ASP A 270 -36.22 -37.46 -0.88
CA ASP A 270 -35.36 -36.64 -1.74
C ASP A 270 -33.86 -36.99 -1.65
N PHE A 271 -33.39 -37.53 -0.50
CA PHE A 271 -32.01 -37.97 -0.32
C PHE A 271 -31.61 -39.13 -1.26
N LEU A 272 -32.59 -39.89 -1.77
CA LEU A 272 -32.39 -41.03 -2.66
C LEU A 272 -32.35 -40.63 -4.15
N GLY A 273 -32.64 -39.37 -4.46
CA GLY A 273 -32.75 -38.87 -5.83
C GLY A 273 -34.13 -39.12 -6.45
N ASN A 274 -34.46 -38.34 -7.48
CA ASN A 274 -35.82 -38.23 -8.01
C ASN A 274 -36.40 -39.57 -8.50
N GLN A 275 -35.59 -40.41 -9.15
CA GLN A 275 -36.05 -41.67 -9.72
C GLN A 275 -36.40 -42.68 -8.62
N LEU A 276 -35.45 -42.98 -7.72
CA LEU A 276 -35.66 -43.96 -6.65
C LEU A 276 -36.76 -43.51 -5.69
N SER A 277 -36.83 -42.22 -5.38
CA SER A 277 -37.92 -41.63 -4.59
C SER A 277 -39.29 -41.91 -5.21
N SER A 278 -39.43 -41.65 -6.52
CA SER A 278 -40.68 -41.83 -7.24
C SER A 278 -41.12 -43.30 -7.24
N GLU A 279 -40.19 -44.22 -7.49
CA GLU A 279 -40.47 -45.65 -7.50
C GLU A 279 -40.88 -46.17 -6.11
N ILE A 280 -40.19 -45.73 -5.05
CA ILE A 280 -40.54 -46.04 -3.66
C ILE A 280 -41.96 -45.54 -3.34
N ILE A 281 -42.27 -44.27 -3.64
CA ILE A 281 -43.60 -43.70 -3.42
C ILE A 281 -44.67 -44.54 -4.13
N HIS A 282 -44.41 -44.91 -5.38
CA HIS A 282 -45.33 -45.73 -6.15
C HIS A 282 -45.50 -47.15 -5.58
N PHE A 283 -44.44 -47.79 -5.12
CA PHE A 283 -44.53 -49.10 -4.48
C PHE A 283 -45.35 -49.04 -3.20
N TYR A 284 -45.02 -48.13 -2.27
CA TYR A 284 -45.72 -48.01 -0.99
C TYR A 284 -47.16 -47.49 -1.12
N ALA A 285 -47.49 -46.72 -2.16
CA ALA A 285 -48.86 -46.35 -2.47
C ALA A 285 -49.76 -47.56 -2.83
N ARG A 286 -49.18 -48.67 -3.30
CA ARG A 286 -49.90 -49.92 -3.61
C ARG A 286 -50.07 -50.83 -2.40
N ILE A 287 -49.39 -50.54 -1.29
CA ILE A 287 -49.45 -51.33 -0.06
C ILE A 287 -50.59 -50.82 0.82
N LYS A 288 -51.57 -51.70 1.06
CA LYS A 288 -52.63 -51.46 2.04
C LYS A 288 -52.12 -51.80 3.45
N THR A 289 -52.25 -50.85 4.37
CA THR A 289 -51.82 -51.01 5.78
C THR A 289 -52.69 -51.98 6.58
N ASN A 290 -53.95 -52.14 6.18
CA ASN A 290 -54.90 -53.05 6.82
C ASN A 290 -55.10 -54.28 5.93
N ALA A 291 -55.01 -55.46 6.52
CA ALA A 291 -55.29 -56.70 5.83
C ALA A 291 -56.78 -56.76 5.45
N GLU A 292 -57.05 -56.84 4.15
CA GLU A 292 -58.39 -57.10 3.63
C GLU A 292 -58.54 -58.60 3.38
N TYR A 293 -59.60 -59.17 3.94
CA TYR A 293 -59.92 -60.59 3.82
C TYR A 293 -61.24 -60.76 3.07
N GLU A 294 -61.35 -61.83 2.27
CA GLU A 294 -62.59 -62.31 1.69
C GLU A 294 -62.84 -63.75 2.11
N ASN A 295 -64.09 -64.07 2.45
CA ASN A 295 -64.47 -65.42 2.85
C ASN A 295 -64.78 -66.26 1.61
N LEU A 296 -64.24 -67.46 1.58
CA LEU A 296 -64.66 -68.53 0.68
C LEU A 296 -65.77 -69.32 1.37
N GLU A 297 -67.02 -68.93 1.12
CA GLU A 297 -68.18 -69.62 1.68
C GLU A 297 -68.31 -71.03 1.09
N PRO A 298 -68.77 -72.04 1.86
CA PRO A 298 -69.01 -73.40 1.35
C PRO A 298 -69.92 -73.45 0.12
N SER A 299 -70.87 -72.52 0.02
CA SER A 299 -71.79 -72.41 -1.11
C SER A 299 -71.21 -71.70 -2.34
N MET A 300 -70.02 -71.09 -2.25
CA MET A 300 -69.41 -70.33 -3.36
C MET A 300 -69.05 -71.25 -4.52
N GLU A 301 -69.33 -70.84 -5.76
CA GLU A 301 -68.95 -71.61 -6.95
C GLU A 301 -67.43 -71.72 -7.10
N LEU A 302 -66.94 -72.87 -7.59
CA LEU A 302 -65.50 -73.12 -7.71
C LEU A 302 -64.81 -72.10 -8.62
N SER A 303 -65.48 -71.68 -9.69
CA SER A 303 -64.96 -70.70 -10.63
C SER A 303 -64.72 -69.33 -9.98
N ASP A 304 -65.57 -68.94 -9.03
CA ASP A 304 -65.44 -67.66 -8.32
C ASP A 304 -64.37 -67.74 -7.23
N ALA A 305 -64.28 -68.86 -6.52
CA ALA A 305 -63.18 -69.12 -5.58
C ALA A 305 -61.80 -69.09 -6.27
N ILE A 306 -61.69 -69.71 -7.45
CA ILE A 306 -60.47 -69.67 -8.26
C ILE A 306 -60.13 -68.24 -8.67
N LYS A 307 -61.08 -67.46 -9.19
CA LYS A 307 -60.84 -66.05 -9.59
C LYS A 307 -60.38 -65.20 -8.42
N LEU A 308 -60.94 -65.43 -7.23
CA LEU A 308 -60.61 -64.69 -6.02
C LEU A 308 -59.15 -64.92 -5.63
N VAL A 309 -58.74 -66.18 -5.51
CA VAL A 309 -57.35 -66.56 -5.19
C VAL A 309 -56.39 -66.13 -6.30
N GLU A 310 -56.76 -66.32 -7.56
CA GLU A 310 -55.94 -65.91 -8.72
C GLU A 310 -55.72 -64.39 -8.77
N LYS A 311 -56.71 -63.59 -8.39
CA LYS A 311 -56.55 -62.14 -8.26
C LYS A 311 -55.56 -61.77 -7.17
N ALA A 312 -55.58 -62.46 -6.03
CA ALA A 312 -54.66 -62.23 -4.93
C ALA A 312 -53.21 -62.61 -5.32
N VAL A 313 -53.02 -63.76 -5.97
CA VAL A 313 -51.72 -64.22 -6.50
C VAL A 313 -51.17 -63.26 -7.55
N ASN A 314 -52.00 -62.84 -8.53
CA ASN A 314 -51.58 -61.90 -9.57
C ASN A 314 -51.19 -60.53 -9.00
N ASN A 315 -51.87 -60.07 -7.94
CA ASN A 315 -51.48 -58.83 -7.26
C ASN A 315 -50.13 -58.98 -6.56
N ALA A 316 -49.89 -60.11 -5.90
CA ALA A 316 -48.62 -60.41 -5.25
C ALA A 316 -47.46 -60.47 -6.26
N HIS A 317 -47.63 -61.15 -7.41
CA HIS A 317 -46.63 -61.16 -8.50
C HIS A 317 -46.27 -59.76 -9.02
N ARG A 318 -47.24 -58.85 -9.11
CA ARG A 318 -46.96 -57.47 -9.50
C ARG A 318 -46.12 -56.73 -8.46
N LEU A 319 -46.37 -56.98 -7.18
CA LEU A 319 -45.57 -56.37 -6.11
C LEU A 319 -44.15 -56.95 -6.09
N ASP A 320 -44.02 -58.25 -6.35
CA ASP A 320 -42.75 -58.97 -6.44
C ASP A 320 -41.84 -58.35 -7.52
N GLN A 321 -42.35 -58.22 -8.75
CA GLN A 321 -41.63 -57.60 -9.87
C GLN A 321 -41.21 -56.14 -9.61
N ILE A 322 -42.03 -55.38 -8.87
CA ILE A 322 -41.67 -54.00 -8.51
C ILE A 322 -40.59 -54.02 -7.41
N SER A 323 -40.68 -54.95 -6.47
CA SER A 323 -39.69 -55.11 -5.40
C SER A 323 -38.33 -55.55 -5.93
N ASP A 324 -38.27 -56.44 -6.91
CA ASP A 324 -37.03 -56.83 -7.61
C ASP A 324 -36.36 -55.61 -8.24
N ARG A 325 -37.11 -54.87 -9.05
CA ARG A 325 -36.58 -53.65 -9.70
C ARG A 325 -36.08 -52.63 -8.69
N LEU A 326 -36.80 -52.45 -7.57
CA LEU A 326 -36.36 -51.55 -6.52
C LEU A 326 -35.05 -52.03 -5.90
N ILE A 327 -34.92 -53.31 -5.56
CA ILE A 327 -33.69 -53.86 -4.99
C ILE A 327 -32.52 -53.68 -5.97
N ASP A 328 -32.71 -54.00 -7.25
CA ASP A 328 -31.70 -53.78 -8.29
C ASP A 328 -31.29 -52.30 -8.37
N ASN A 329 -32.24 -51.38 -8.33
CA ASN A 329 -31.97 -49.94 -8.36
C ASN A 329 -31.22 -49.44 -7.11
N PHE A 330 -31.47 -50.05 -5.94
CA PHE A 330 -30.70 -49.78 -4.72
C PHE A 330 -29.25 -50.29 -4.85
N GLU A 331 -29.04 -51.46 -5.48
CA GLU A 331 -27.72 -52.01 -5.76
C GLU A 331 -26.94 -51.15 -6.76
N GLU A 332 -27.56 -50.79 -7.89
CA GLU A 332 -26.97 -49.92 -8.91
C GLU A 332 -26.61 -48.53 -8.36
N ALA A 333 -27.42 -48.00 -7.45
CA ALA A 333 -27.15 -46.72 -6.79
C ALA A 333 -26.04 -46.80 -5.71
N GLY A 334 -25.50 -48.00 -5.42
CA GLY A 334 -24.54 -48.23 -4.35
C GLY A 334 -25.12 -47.97 -2.95
N LEU A 335 -26.44 -48.13 -2.82
CA LEU A 335 -27.24 -47.87 -1.63
C LEU A 335 -27.78 -49.14 -0.97
N ALA A 336 -27.56 -50.30 -1.58
CA ALA A 336 -27.90 -51.59 -1.01
C ALA A 336 -27.23 -51.79 0.35
N SER A 337 -28.02 -52.24 1.32
CA SER A 337 -27.50 -52.62 2.62
C SER A 337 -26.69 -53.92 2.51
N SER A 338 -25.48 -53.90 3.06
CA SER A 338 -24.67 -55.10 3.30
C SER A 338 -25.19 -55.77 4.56
N VAL A 339 -26.34 -56.43 4.48
CA VAL A 339 -26.83 -57.33 5.52
C VAL A 339 -26.64 -58.76 5.05
#